data_AF-A0AB32WTM0-F1
#
_entry.id   AF-A0AB32WTM0-F1
#
_cell.length_a   1.000
_cell.length_b   1.000
_cell.length_c   1.000
_cell.angle_alpha   90.00
_cell.angle_beta   90.00
_cell.angle_gamma   90.00
#
_symmetry.space_group_name_H-M   'P 1'
#
loop_
_entity.id
_entity.type
_entity.pdbx_description
1 polymer ?
#
loop_
_entity_poly.entity_id
_entity_poly.type
_entity_poly.pdbx_seq_one_letter_code
_entity_poly.pdbx_strand_id
1 'polypeptide(L)'
;MACNPYHHSHKIRHSISSLCKVKYALPNSSITAFPFRNSPFHPIKFSNFRSLSASSTAAGTSTPTTFSWDDVVRVSQPEYNPHDSSGLRGFFDKIKACNRGSEMQSEFLPFVIEDQIVGYIHGSFAENLRNFQKVFILSKDNCDGGHVTLHRMLKSAEDRSRAVGEVIKCLAEKELIPGIRNELYPVTSSFGAPVFFSLERAAAPYFGIKAYGVHMNGYVEKDGQKFLWIGKRSPVKPTFPGMLDHLVAGGLPHGIACGENLMKECEEEAGIPISLSSRAIPVGAVSYSDIDGHRFKRDVLFCYDLKLPEGFVPNNQGRESYQSNVS
;
A
#
# COMPACT_ATOMS: atom_id res chain seq x y z
N MET A 1 -68.21 -15.93 32.06
CA MET A 1 -68.18 -14.57 31.47
C MET A 1 -66.86 -14.45 30.71
N ALA A 2 -66.80 -14.89 29.46
CA ALA A 2 -67.11 -14.15 28.23
C ALA A 2 -66.05 -13.07 27.90
N CYS A 3 -65.13 -13.38 26.98
CA CYS A 3 -65.02 -12.78 25.64
C CYS A 3 -63.63 -12.99 25.00
N ASN A 4 -63.64 -13.54 23.79
CA ASN A 4 -62.58 -13.45 22.78
C ASN A 4 -62.62 -12.05 22.14
N PRO A 5 -61.52 -11.50 21.58
CA PRO A 5 -61.51 -11.36 20.12
C PRO A 5 -60.14 -11.41 19.38
N TYR A 6 -60.22 -11.96 18.16
CA TYR A 6 -59.63 -11.55 16.86
C TYR A 6 -58.12 -11.53 16.58
N HIS A 7 -57.76 -12.42 15.64
CA HIS A 7 -56.73 -12.30 14.61
C HIS A 7 -56.85 -11.00 13.78
N HIS A 8 -55.70 -10.40 13.43
CA HIS A 8 -55.49 -9.80 12.11
C HIS A 8 -54.06 -10.01 11.61
N SER A 9 -53.96 -10.72 10.48
CA SER A 9 -52.79 -10.86 9.64
C SER A 9 -52.76 -9.70 8.65
N HIS A 10 -51.65 -8.96 8.58
CA HIS A 10 -51.37 -8.03 7.50
C HIS A 10 -50.17 -8.51 6.68
N LYS A 11 -50.49 -9.07 5.51
CA LYS A 11 -49.61 -9.13 4.34
C LYS A 11 -49.45 -7.71 3.80
N ILE A 12 -48.22 -7.25 3.57
CA ILE A 12 -47.95 -6.10 2.70
C ILE A 12 -47.14 -6.60 1.50
N ARG A 13 -47.75 -6.41 0.33
CA ARG A 13 -47.25 -6.74 -1.00
C ARG A 13 -46.22 -5.72 -1.48
N HIS A 14 -45.31 -6.23 -2.30
CA HIS A 14 -44.47 -5.49 -3.24
C HIS A 14 -45.25 -4.41 -4.02
N SER A 15 -44.61 -3.24 -4.18
CA SER A 15 -44.92 -2.28 -5.24
C SER A 15 -43.65 -1.99 -6.02
N ILE A 16 -43.72 -2.28 -7.32
CA ILE A 16 -42.76 -1.93 -8.36
C ILE A 16 -43.22 -0.61 -8.94
N SER A 17 -42.37 0.43 -8.95
CA SER A 17 -42.54 1.58 -9.83
C SER A 17 -41.23 1.93 -10.53
N SER A 18 -41.26 1.59 -11.80
CA SER A 18 -40.38 1.83 -12.93
C SER A 18 -39.92 3.29 -13.19
N LEU A 19 -38.67 3.39 -13.64
CA LEU A 19 -38.05 4.30 -14.63
C LEU A 19 -37.82 5.80 -14.30
N CYS A 20 -36.53 6.13 -14.14
CA CYS A 20 -35.90 7.21 -14.92
C CYS A 20 -34.49 6.77 -15.35
N LYS A 21 -34.28 6.71 -16.68
CA LYS A 21 -33.03 6.35 -17.35
C LYS A 21 -32.12 7.56 -17.45
N VAL A 22 -30.85 7.44 -17.04
CA VAL A 22 -29.74 8.26 -17.56
C VAL A 22 -28.69 7.29 -18.08
N LYS A 23 -28.42 7.39 -19.39
CA LYS A 23 -27.46 6.57 -20.14
C LYS A 23 -26.08 7.25 -20.07
N TYR A 24 -25.06 6.50 -19.68
CA TYR A 24 -23.70 6.73 -20.17
C TYR A 24 -23.17 5.42 -20.72
N ALA A 25 -22.73 5.48 -21.98
CA ALA A 25 -22.28 4.34 -22.77
C ALA A 25 -20.83 3.98 -22.39
N LEU A 26 -20.59 2.70 -22.14
CA LEU A 26 -19.26 2.10 -22.10
C LEU A 26 -19.00 1.43 -23.47
N PRO A 27 -17.86 1.68 -24.13
CA PRO A 27 -17.52 0.93 -25.33
C PRO A 27 -16.98 -0.45 -24.96
N ASN A 28 -17.53 -1.47 -25.62
CA ASN A 28 -17.03 -2.83 -25.67
C ASN A 28 -15.62 -2.87 -26.30
N SER A 29 -14.69 -3.58 -25.68
CA SER A 29 -13.49 -4.08 -26.35
C SER A 29 -13.27 -5.54 -26.00
N SER A 30 -13.50 -6.37 -27.01
CA SER A 30 -13.37 -7.82 -27.05
C SER A 30 -11.91 -8.25 -26.83
N ILE A 31 -11.71 -9.25 -25.98
CA ILE A 31 -10.41 -9.91 -25.78
C ILE A 31 -10.18 -10.85 -26.97
N THR A 32 -9.29 -10.47 -27.89
CA THR A 32 -8.74 -11.37 -28.90
C THR A 32 -7.38 -11.86 -28.44
N ALA A 33 -7.27 -13.17 -28.18
CA ALA A 33 -6.00 -13.86 -27.96
C ALA A 33 -5.17 -13.87 -29.26
N PHE A 34 -3.88 -13.55 -29.17
CA PHE A 34 -2.93 -13.69 -30.27
C PHE A 34 -1.98 -14.88 -30.05
N PRO A 35 -1.59 -15.60 -31.12
CA PRO A 35 -0.88 -16.87 -31.03
C PRO A 35 0.64 -16.70 -30.90
N PHE A 36 1.26 -17.61 -30.15
CA PHE A 36 2.72 -17.80 -30.10
C PHE A 36 3.23 -18.33 -31.45
N ARG A 37 4.28 -17.72 -32.01
CA ARG A 37 5.02 -18.24 -33.15
C ARG A 37 6.47 -18.50 -32.73
N ASN A 38 6.85 -19.77 -32.71
CA ASN A 38 8.23 -20.23 -32.52
C ASN A 38 9.04 -20.07 -33.82
N SER A 39 10.29 -19.65 -33.69
CA SER A 39 11.33 -19.85 -34.71
C SER A 39 12.64 -20.29 -34.02
N PRO A 40 13.38 -21.28 -34.58
CA PRO A 40 14.53 -21.87 -33.91
C PRO A 40 15.82 -21.10 -34.24
N PHE A 41 16.67 -20.87 -33.24
CA PHE A 41 18.05 -20.44 -33.46
C PHE A 41 19.03 -21.55 -33.06
N HIS A 42 19.95 -21.85 -33.97
CA HIS A 42 21.04 -22.81 -33.81
C HIS A 42 22.17 -22.24 -32.93
N PRO A 43 22.84 -23.06 -32.09
CA PRO A 43 24.00 -22.59 -31.33
C PRO A 43 25.31 -22.77 -32.11
N ILE A 44 26.14 -21.72 -32.12
CA ILE A 44 27.55 -21.76 -32.51
C ILE A 44 28.37 -22.16 -31.27
N LYS A 45 29.20 -23.19 -31.42
CA LYS A 45 30.11 -23.70 -30.39
C LYS A 45 31.26 -22.72 -30.13
N PHE A 46 31.54 -22.44 -28.86
CA PHE A 46 32.89 -22.05 -28.42
C PHE A 46 33.41 -23.02 -27.36
N SER A 47 34.71 -23.26 -27.48
CA SER A 47 35.49 -24.33 -26.88
C SER A 47 35.92 -24.07 -25.44
N ASN A 48 35.77 -25.11 -24.62
CA ASN A 48 36.55 -25.52 -23.46
C ASN A 48 37.59 -24.55 -22.87
N PHE A 49 37.37 -24.16 -21.62
CA PHE A 49 38.45 -24.11 -20.62
C PHE A 49 38.06 -24.95 -19.40
N ARG A 50 38.90 -25.93 -19.09
CA ARG A 50 38.91 -26.66 -17.82
C ARG A 50 39.51 -25.76 -16.74
N SER A 51 38.89 -25.72 -15.57
CA SER A 51 39.64 -25.59 -14.31
C SER A 51 38.93 -26.38 -13.21
N LEU A 52 39.73 -26.79 -12.23
CA LEU A 52 39.51 -27.92 -11.35
C LEU A 52 38.54 -27.64 -10.20
N SER A 53 37.93 -28.73 -9.74
CA SER A 53 37.12 -28.88 -8.53
C SER A 53 37.86 -28.50 -7.25
N ALA A 54 37.17 -27.84 -6.33
CA ALA A 54 37.38 -27.98 -4.90
C ALA A 54 36.01 -28.03 -4.20
N SER A 55 35.65 -29.23 -3.76
CA SER A 55 34.53 -29.53 -2.88
C SER A 55 34.86 -29.11 -1.45
N SER A 56 34.07 -28.22 -0.87
CA SER A 56 34.03 -28.01 0.58
C SER A 56 32.59 -28.18 1.09
N THR A 57 32.51 -28.99 2.14
CA THR A 57 31.33 -29.48 2.83
C THR A 57 30.52 -28.38 3.50
N ALA A 58 29.21 -28.60 3.51
CA ALA A 58 28.20 -27.75 4.13
C ALA A 58 28.46 -27.47 5.62
N ALA A 59 28.27 -26.21 6.01
CA ALA A 59 27.86 -25.83 7.35
C ALA A 59 26.67 -24.88 7.21
N GLY A 60 25.50 -25.32 7.67
CA GLY A 60 24.30 -24.51 7.70
C GLY A 60 24.48 -23.35 8.66
N THR A 61 24.49 -22.13 8.13
CA THR A 61 24.34 -20.92 8.91
C THR A 61 23.33 -20.07 8.17
N SER A 62 22.11 -20.01 8.68
CA SER A 62 21.07 -19.11 8.18
C SER A 62 21.44 -17.69 8.57
N THR A 63 22.30 -17.07 7.77
CA THR A 63 22.53 -15.63 7.80
C THR A 63 21.26 -14.92 7.33
N PRO A 64 20.91 -13.75 7.88
CA PRO A 64 19.85 -12.93 7.32
C PRO A 64 20.28 -12.57 5.89
N THR A 65 19.53 -12.99 4.89
CA THR A 65 19.83 -12.67 3.49
C THR A 65 19.51 -11.21 3.25
N THR A 66 20.50 -10.35 3.53
CA THR A 66 20.48 -8.95 3.14
C THR A 66 20.62 -8.89 1.62
N PHE A 67 19.52 -8.59 0.95
CA PHE A 67 19.49 -8.40 -0.49
C PHE A 67 20.41 -7.23 -0.87
N SER A 68 21.45 -7.48 -1.68
CA SER A 68 22.51 -6.52 -2.04
C SER A 68 22.62 -6.30 -3.56
N TRP A 69 23.52 -5.41 -3.99
CA TRP A 69 23.84 -5.20 -5.41
C TRP A 69 24.37 -6.48 -6.10
N ASP A 70 25.04 -7.35 -5.36
CA ASP A 70 25.53 -8.63 -5.89
C ASP A 70 24.38 -9.57 -6.25
N ASP A 71 23.25 -9.47 -5.52
CA ASP A 71 22.04 -10.25 -5.81
C ASP A 71 21.35 -9.76 -7.08
N VAL A 72 21.29 -8.44 -7.28
CA VAL A 72 20.72 -7.81 -8.49
C VAL A 72 21.53 -8.22 -9.72
N VAL A 73 22.86 -8.10 -9.65
CA VAL A 73 23.77 -8.46 -10.75
C VAL A 73 23.76 -9.95 -11.07
N ARG A 74 23.57 -10.80 -10.06
CA ARG A 74 23.47 -12.25 -10.25
C ARG A 74 22.17 -12.65 -10.95
N VAL A 75 21.05 -12.03 -10.58
CA VAL A 75 19.73 -12.31 -11.20
C VAL A 75 19.65 -11.76 -12.62
N SER A 76 20.43 -10.72 -12.95
CA SER A 76 20.49 -10.16 -14.31
C SER A 76 21.36 -10.96 -15.29
N GLN A 77 22.00 -12.06 -14.89
CA GLN A 77 22.85 -12.85 -15.78
C GLN A 77 22.04 -13.76 -16.73
N PRO A 78 22.50 -13.95 -17.99
CA PRO A 78 21.78 -14.74 -18.99
C PRO A 78 21.64 -16.24 -18.67
N GLU A 79 22.45 -16.78 -17.75
CA GLU A 79 22.38 -18.19 -17.35
C GLU A 79 21.24 -18.51 -16.37
N TYR A 80 20.42 -17.53 -16.00
CA TYR A 80 19.28 -17.73 -15.10
C TYR A 80 18.18 -18.59 -15.76
N ASN A 81 17.86 -19.74 -15.16
CA ASN A 81 16.82 -20.65 -15.63
C ASN A 81 15.42 -20.20 -15.15
N PRO A 82 14.53 -19.74 -16.04
CA PRO A 82 13.21 -19.20 -15.67
C PRO A 82 12.20 -20.25 -15.18
N HIS A 83 12.50 -21.55 -15.31
CA HIS A 83 11.64 -22.65 -14.84
C HIS A 83 12.02 -23.21 -13.47
N ASP A 84 13.13 -22.73 -12.89
CA ASP A 84 13.50 -23.07 -11.53
C ASP A 84 12.77 -22.14 -10.53
N SER A 85 11.69 -22.65 -9.94
CA SER A 85 10.95 -21.92 -8.90
C SER A 85 11.77 -21.65 -7.64
N SER A 86 12.94 -22.26 -7.47
CA SER A 86 13.86 -21.93 -6.38
C SER A 86 14.32 -20.46 -6.43
N GLY A 87 14.44 -19.88 -7.64
CA GLY A 87 14.75 -18.47 -7.85
C GLY A 87 13.64 -17.52 -7.38
N LEU A 88 12.40 -18.01 -7.27
CA LEU A 88 11.26 -17.22 -6.79
C LEU A 88 11.10 -17.21 -5.27
N ARG A 89 11.84 -18.06 -4.56
CA ARG A 89 11.76 -18.17 -3.09
C ARG A 89 11.95 -16.81 -2.41
N GLY A 90 12.92 -16.02 -2.88
CA GLY A 90 13.16 -14.67 -2.37
C GLY A 90 11.93 -13.76 -2.48
N PHE A 91 11.18 -13.82 -3.59
CA PHE A 91 9.96 -13.04 -3.77
C PHE A 91 8.86 -13.49 -2.81
N PHE A 92 8.64 -14.80 -2.66
CA PHE A 92 7.65 -15.32 -1.71
C PHE A 92 8.00 -14.97 -0.26
N ASP A 93 9.27 -14.97 0.09
CA ASP A 93 9.73 -14.57 1.42
C ASP A 93 9.45 -13.06 1.67
N LYS A 94 9.61 -12.20 0.65
CA LYS A 94 9.20 -10.78 0.74
C LYS A 94 7.69 -10.62 0.85
N ILE A 95 6.90 -11.37 0.08
CA ILE A 95 5.43 -11.35 0.18
C ILE A 95 4.99 -11.74 1.60
N LYS A 96 5.56 -12.81 2.16
CA LYS A 96 5.29 -13.22 3.55
C LYS A 96 5.72 -12.15 4.55
N ALA A 97 6.89 -11.54 4.35
CA ALA A 97 7.38 -10.47 5.21
C ALA A 97 6.49 -9.22 5.19
N CYS A 98 5.80 -8.93 4.09
CA CYS A 98 4.81 -7.85 4.03
C CYS A 98 3.42 -8.25 4.59
N ASN A 99 3.21 -9.52 4.94
CA ASN A 99 1.93 -10.05 5.40
C ASN A 99 2.04 -10.82 6.73
N ARG A 100 2.82 -10.31 7.69
CA ARG A 100 3.07 -10.98 8.97
C ARG A 100 1.98 -10.66 10.01
N GLY A 101 1.90 -11.51 11.03
CA GLY A 101 1.12 -11.26 12.23
C GLY A 101 -0.40 -11.40 12.04
N SER A 102 -0.85 -12.00 10.93
CA SER A 102 -2.28 -12.21 10.63
C SER A 102 -3.02 -12.96 11.73
N GLU A 103 -2.34 -13.85 12.44
CA GLU A 103 -2.81 -14.61 13.59
C GLU A 103 -3.16 -13.73 14.80
N MET A 104 -2.53 -12.56 14.92
CA MET A 104 -2.76 -11.59 15.99
C MET A 104 -3.95 -10.67 15.70
N GLN A 105 -4.62 -10.80 14.55
CA GLN A 105 -5.73 -9.92 14.17
C GLN A 105 -6.87 -9.91 15.20
N SER A 106 -7.07 -11.01 15.93
CA SER A 106 -8.07 -11.10 17.01
C SER A 106 -7.81 -10.18 18.21
N GLU A 107 -6.58 -9.66 18.34
CA GLU A 107 -6.20 -8.69 19.39
C GLU A 107 -6.63 -7.25 19.04
N PHE A 108 -7.14 -7.03 17.82
CA PHE A 108 -7.54 -5.72 17.34
C PHE A 108 -9.06 -5.56 17.33
N LEU A 109 -9.52 -4.47 17.94
CA LEU A 109 -10.91 -4.05 17.93
C LEU A 109 -11.23 -3.32 16.62
N PRO A 110 -12.36 -3.61 15.96
CA PRO A 110 -12.82 -2.80 14.84
C PRO A 110 -12.96 -1.33 15.24
N PHE A 111 -12.44 -0.42 14.41
CA PHE A 111 -12.71 1.02 14.51
C PHE A 111 -13.82 1.36 13.52
N VAL A 112 -14.98 1.74 14.06
CA VAL A 112 -16.24 1.86 13.33
C VAL A 112 -16.73 3.31 13.32
N ILE A 113 -17.08 3.82 12.15
CA ILE A 113 -17.73 5.11 11.95
C ILE A 113 -18.92 4.89 11.02
N GLU A 114 -20.11 5.33 11.42
CA GLU A 114 -21.33 5.22 10.60
C GLU A 114 -21.55 3.78 10.07
N ASP A 115 -21.44 2.79 10.96
CA ASP A 115 -21.57 1.36 10.67
C ASP A 115 -20.56 0.80 9.64
N GLN A 116 -19.50 1.55 9.33
CA GLN A 116 -18.41 1.12 8.47
C GLN A 116 -17.14 0.90 9.27
N ILE A 117 -16.47 -0.24 9.04
CA ILE A 117 -15.14 -0.50 9.58
C ILE A 117 -14.14 0.34 8.77
N VAL A 118 -13.56 1.33 9.43
CA VAL A 118 -12.55 2.23 8.85
C VAL A 118 -11.13 1.87 9.28
N GLY A 119 -11.00 1.05 10.33
CA GLY A 119 -9.70 0.58 10.81
C GLY A 119 -9.81 -0.48 11.89
N TYR A 120 -8.68 -0.73 12.55
CA TYR A 120 -8.52 -1.75 13.58
C TYR A 120 -7.52 -1.24 14.62
N ILE A 121 -7.92 -1.21 15.89
CA ILE A 121 -7.12 -0.66 16.99
C ILE A 121 -6.78 -1.78 17.95
N HIS A 122 -5.50 -1.98 18.23
CA HIS A 122 -5.05 -2.98 19.19
C HIS A 122 -5.69 -2.76 20.56
N GLY A 123 -6.19 -3.81 21.22
CA GLY A 123 -6.93 -3.71 22.49
C GLY A 123 -6.16 -2.94 23.57
N SER A 124 -4.89 -3.28 23.79
CA SER A 124 -4.04 -2.56 24.76
C SER A 124 -3.76 -1.10 24.37
N PHE A 125 -3.74 -0.79 23.08
CA PHE A 125 -3.57 0.60 22.63
C PHE A 125 -4.86 1.41 22.86
N ALA A 126 -6.02 0.78 22.64
CA ALA A 126 -7.33 1.38 22.86
C ALA A 126 -7.55 1.84 24.32
N GLU A 127 -6.88 1.20 25.29
CA GLU A 127 -6.89 1.66 26.69
C GLU A 127 -6.38 3.10 26.86
N ASN A 128 -5.42 3.55 26.03
CA ASN A 128 -4.97 4.95 26.04
C ASN A 128 -6.07 5.91 25.55
N LEU A 129 -6.95 5.44 24.67
CA LEU A 129 -8.07 6.23 24.13
C LEU A 129 -9.21 6.39 25.13
N ARG A 130 -9.32 5.53 26.16
CA ARG A 130 -10.35 5.64 27.21
C ARG A 130 -10.28 6.94 28.00
N ASN A 131 -9.12 7.58 28.06
CA ASN A 131 -8.97 8.88 28.73
C ASN A 131 -9.62 10.02 27.94
N PHE A 132 -9.99 9.79 26.68
CA PHE A 132 -10.55 10.78 25.77
C PHE A 132 -12.02 10.46 25.44
N GLN A 133 -12.85 10.22 26.47
CA GLN A 133 -14.26 9.79 26.32
C GLN A 133 -15.15 10.75 25.53
N LYS A 134 -14.74 12.03 25.43
CA LYS A 134 -15.42 13.03 24.58
C LYS A 134 -15.15 12.84 23.08
N VAL A 135 -14.18 12.00 22.73
CA VAL A 135 -13.74 11.72 21.35
C VAL A 135 -13.94 10.26 21.00
N PHE A 136 -13.49 9.33 21.85
CA PHE A 136 -13.55 7.89 21.61
C PHE A 136 -14.51 7.19 22.57
N ILE A 137 -15.33 6.29 22.03
CA ILE A 137 -16.19 5.38 22.79
C ILE A 137 -15.71 3.96 22.52
N LEU A 138 -15.44 3.20 23.57
CA LEU A 138 -15.10 1.78 23.48
C LEU A 138 -16.33 0.98 23.91
N SER A 139 -17.02 0.36 22.95
CA SER A 139 -18.11 -0.57 23.26
C SER A 139 -17.52 -1.91 23.69
N LYS A 140 -18.01 -2.45 24.80
CA LYS A 140 -17.81 -3.85 25.18
C LYS A 140 -19.16 -4.54 25.01
N ASP A 141 -19.44 -5.04 23.82
CA ASP A 141 -20.59 -5.94 23.65
C ASP A 141 -20.18 -7.33 24.11
N ASN A 142 -21.00 -7.91 25.00
CA ASN A 142 -20.74 -9.20 25.63
C ASN A 142 -20.68 -10.39 24.64
N CYS A 143 -20.96 -10.17 23.35
CA CYS A 143 -21.07 -11.21 22.33
C CYS A 143 -20.09 -11.05 21.16
N ASP A 144 -19.66 -9.83 20.79
CA ASP A 144 -18.94 -9.56 19.53
C ASP A 144 -17.50 -9.02 19.70
N GLY A 145 -16.91 -9.15 20.89
CA GLY A 145 -15.51 -8.73 21.13
C GLY A 145 -15.29 -7.20 21.24
N GLY A 146 -16.36 -6.40 21.12
CA GLY A 146 -16.32 -4.94 21.28
C GLY A 146 -15.78 -4.19 20.06
N HIS A 147 -15.94 -2.87 20.06
CA HIS A 147 -15.45 -1.99 18.99
C HIS A 147 -15.09 -0.59 19.53
N VAL A 148 -14.30 0.15 18.77
CA VAL A 148 -14.01 1.57 19.04
C VAL A 148 -14.83 2.40 18.05
N THR A 149 -15.44 3.48 18.51
CA THR A 149 -16.12 4.47 17.65
C THR A 149 -15.83 5.90 18.12
N LEU A 150 -16.21 6.88 17.30
CA LEU A 150 -16.14 8.28 17.67
C LEU A 150 -17.40 8.72 18.43
N HIS A 151 -17.24 9.67 19.34
CA HIS A 151 -18.34 10.22 20.11
C HIS A 151 -19.39 10.87 19.17
N ARG A 152 -20.67 10.56 19.38
CA ARG A 152 -21.83 11.00 18.56
C ARG A 152 -21.99 12.51 18.34
N MET A 153 -21.26 13.34 19.08
CA MET A 153 -21.26 14.79 18.90
C MET A 153 -20.32 15.27 17.80
N LEU A 154 -19.39 14.43 17.34
CA LEU A 154 -18.50 14.71 16.22
C LEU A 154 -19.20 14.37 14.90
N LYS A 155 -20.00 15.32 14.41
CA LYS A 155 -20.92 15.10 13.29
C LYS A 155 -20.26 15.26 11.91
N SER A 156 -19.33 16.20 11.77
CA SER A 156 -18.66 16.46 10.48
C SER A 156 -17.26 15.86 10.42
N ALA A 157 -16.72 15.72 9.21
CA ALA A 157 -15.35 15.27 8.99
C ALA A 157 -14.33 16.21 9.64
N GLU A 158 -14.59 17.52 9.62
CA GLU A 158 -13.75 18.56 10.22
C GLU A 158 -13.76 18.46 11.75
N ASP A 159 -14.94 18.29 12.36
CA ASP A 159 -15.05 18.12 13.81
C ASP A 159 -14.29 16.88 14.30
N ARG A 160 -14.44 15.76 13.57
CA ARG A 160 -13.71 14.52 13.83
C ARG A 160 -12.21 14.71 13.66
N SER A 161 -11.77 15.33 12.56
CA SER A 161 -10.34 15.58 12.28
C SER A 161 -9.70 16.42 13.37
N ARG A 162 -10.35 17.52 13.78
CA ARG A 162 -9.86 18.38 14.86
C ARG A 162 -9.80 17.63 16.19
N ALA A 163 -10.90 16.99 16.59
CA ALA A 163 -10.97 16.30 17.88
C ALA A 163 -9.97 15.13 17.98
N VAL A 164 -9.86 14.32 16.94
CA VAL A 164 -8.89 13.23 16.89
C VAL A 164 -7.46 13.79 16.81
N GLY A 165 -7.22 14.85 16.04
CA GLY A 165 -5.91 15.50 15.93
C GLY A 165 -5.35 15.96 17.29
N GLU A 166 -6.17 16.58 18.14
CA GLU A 166 -5.76 16.94 19.51
C GLU A 166 -5.39 15.71 20.36
N VAL A 167 -6.13 14.60 20.21
CA VAL A 167 -5.78 13.34 20.90
C VAL A 167 -4.45 12.80 20.38
N ILE A 168 -4.23 12.78 19.07
CA ILE A 168 -2.97 12.31 18.48
C ILE A 168 -1.79 13.14 18.98
N LYS A 169 -1.96 14.47 19.09
CA LYS A 169 -0.91 15.35 19.65
C LYS A 169 -0.56 14.95 21.09
N CYS A 170 -1.55 14.72 21.95
CA CYS A 170 -1.30 14.26 23.32
C CYS A 170 -0.65 12.86 23.38
N LEU A 171 -0.96 11.96 22.45
CA LEU A 171 -0.34 10.64 22.37
C LEU A 171 1.10 10.72 21.84
N ALA A 172 1.38 11.64 20.92
CA ALA A 172 2.71 11.90 20.41
C ALA A 172 3.64 12.48 21.48
N GLU A 173 3.16 13.43 22.29
CA GLU A 173 3.89 13.99 23.45
C GLU A 173 4.27 12.93 24.50
N LYS A 174 3.55 11.80 24.52
CA LYS A 174 3.83 10.64 25.38
C LYS A 174 4.66 9.56 24.68
N GLU A 175 5.17 9.83 23.49
CA GLU A 175 5.93 8.88 22.65
C GLU A 175 5.14 7.59 22.30
N LEU A 176 3.81 7.61 22.39
CA LEU A 176 2.95 6.49 22.01
C LEU A 176 2.71 6.44 20.50
N ILE A 177 2.79 7.59 19.83
CA ILE A 177 2.76 7.73 18.37
C ILE A 177 3.98 8.57 17.95
N PRO A 178 5.17 7.95 17.83
CA PRO A 178 6.37 8.67 17.46
C PRO A 178 6.39 9.00 15.96
N GLY A 179 7.21 9.98 15.58
CA GLY A 179 7.53 10.25 14.16
C GLY A 179 6.44 10.97 13.37
N ILE A 180 5.77 11.94 14.01
CA ILE A 180 4.80 12.86 13.39
C ILE A 180 5.37 13.48 12.11
N ARG A 181 4.53 13.56 11.07
CA ARG A 181 4.90 14.04 9.73
C ARG A 181 4.23 15.34 9.33
N ASN A 182 3.22 15.78 10.07
CA ASN A 182 2.35 16.89 9.67
C ASN A 182 1.72 16.64 8.28
N GLU A 183 1.32 15.40 8.06
CA GLU A 183 0.75 14.93 6.80
C GLU A 183 -0.49 14.11 7.14
N LEU A 184 -1.63 14.53 6.59
CA LEU A 184 -2.91 13.91 6.90
C LEU A 184 -3.26 12.86 5.85
N TYR A 185 -3.66 11.69 6.30
CA TYR A 185 -4.24 10.62 5.48
C TYR A 185 -5.76 10.61 5.60
N PRO A 186 -6.49 10.29 4.51
CA PRO A 186 -7.94 10.19 4.56
C PRO A 186 -8.36 8.88 5.26
N VAL A 187 -9.26 8.98 6.23
CA VAL A 187 -9.89 7.81 6.84
C VAL A 187 -11.17 7.47 6.07
N THR A 188 -11.14 6.32 5.39
CA THR A 188 -12.20 5.83 4.50
C THR A 188 -12.45 4.35 4.75
N SER A 189 -13.62 3.83 4.36
CA SER A 189 -13.89 2.38 4.40
C SER A 189 -13.20 1.64 3.24
N SER A 190 -13.06 2.29 2.09
CA SER A 190 -12.36 1.81 0.90
C SER A 190 -11.91 2.95 0.01
N PHE A 191 -11.04 2.65 -0.96
CA PHE A 191 -10.60 3.67 -1.92
C PHE A 191 -11.80 4.22 -2.71
N GLY A 192 -11.86 5.54 -2.88
CA GLY A 192 -12.97 6.24 -3.53
C GLY A 192 -14.25 6.37 -2.69
N ALA A 193 -14.31 5.79 -1.49
CA ALA A 193 -15.42 6.02 -0.56
C ALA A 193 -15.33 7.42 0.07
N PRO A 194 -16.45 7.95 0.61
CA PRO A 194 -16.43 9.20 1.34
C PRO A 194 -15.39 9.21 2.46
N VAL A 195 -14.74 10.37 2.65
CA VAL A 195 -13.78 10.58 3.74
C VAL A 195 -14.54 10.89 5.01
N PHE A 196 -14.36 10.05 6.03
CA PHE A 196 -15.01 10.24 7.33
C PHE A 196 -14.32 11.32 8.16
N PHE A 197 -13.00 11.40 8.09
CA PHE A 197 -12.14 12.43 8.68
C PHE A 197 -10.68 12.23 8.19
N SER A 198 -9.78 13.12 8.61
CA SER A 198 -8.36 13.08 8.28
C SER A 198 -7.53 12.77 9.52
N LEU A 199 -6.54 11.89 9.38
CA LEU A 199 -5.70 11.40 10.47
C LEU A 199 -4.21 11.63 10.15
N GLU A 200 -3.43 12.07 11.14
CA GLU A 200 -1.98 12.18 11.02
C GLU A 200 -1.35 10.84 10.56
N ARG A 201 -0.49 10.89 9.54
CA ARG A 201 0.15 9.73 8.91
C ARG A 201 0.83 8.80 9.91
N ALA A 202 1.52 9.34 10.90
CA ALA A 202 2.17 8.53 11.93
C ALA A 202 1.19 7.68 12.75
N ALA A 203 -0.06 8.14 12.90
CA ALA A 203 -1.12 7.43 13.63
C ALA A 203 -1.82 6.35 12.79
N ALA A 204 -1.72 6.40 11.46
CA ALA A 204 -2.38 5.45 10.56
C ALA A 204 -2.23 3.96 10.96
N PRO A 205 -1.01 3.45 11.26
CA PRO A 205 -0.84 2.05 11.68
C PRO A 205 -1.45 1.74 13.06
N TYR A 206 -1.52 2.70 13.98
CA TYR A 206 -2.13 2.49 15.31
C TYR A 206 -3.66 2.45 15.26
N PHE A 207 -4.24 3.13 14.28
CA PHE A 207 -5.67 3.10 13.99
C PHE A 207 -6.07 2.02 12.99
N GLY A 208 -5.10 1.31 12.40
CA GLY A 208 -5.34 0.25 11.42
C GLY A 208 -6.11 0.71 10.20
N ILE A 209 -6.03 2.00 9.84
CA ILE A 209 -6.73 2.53 8.68
C ILE A 209 -6.09 1.99 7.40
N LYS A 210 -6.85 1.99 6.31
CA LYS A 210 -6.25 1.78 4.99
C LYS A 210 -5.39 3.00 4.63
N ALA A 211 -4.12 2.78 4.33
CA ALA A 211 -3.23 3.80 3.80
C ALA A 211 -3.00 3.56 2.30
N TYR A 212 -2.91 4.65 1.55
CA TYR A 212 -2.73 4.60 0.10
C TYR A 212 -1.41 5.24 -0.27
N GLY A 213 -0.82 4.79 -1.37
CA GLY A 213 0.40 5.37 -1.92
C GLY A 213 0.47 5.22 -3.43
N VAL A 214 1.37 5.97 -4.06
CA VAL A 214 1.68 5.90 -5.48
C VAL A 214 3.13 5.45 -5.64
N HIS A 215 3.36 4.49 -6.52
CA HIS A 215 4.67 3.92 -6.82
C HIS A 215 4.83 3.85 -8.33
N MET A 216 5.95 4.36 -8.85
CA MET A 216 6.17 4.40 -10.29
C MET A 216 7.47 3.74 -10.72
N ASN A 217 7.36 2.83 -11.68
CA ASN A 217 8.49 2.25 -12.40
C ASN A 217 8.91 3.22 -13.51
N GLY A 218 10.05 3.87 -13.32
CA GLY A 218 10.64 4.76 -14.31
C GLY A 218 11.63 3.97 -15.14
N TYR A 219 11.40 3.87 -16.45
CA TYR A 219 12.28 3.09 -17.31
C TYR A 219 12.66 3.86 -18.57
N VAL A 220 13.82 3.52 -19.12
CA VAL A 220 14.27 3.97 -20.45
C VAL A 220 14.40 2.76 -21.35
N GLU A 221 14.25 2.96 -22.65
CA GLU A 221 14.55 1.93 -23.65
C GLU A 221 15.79 2.35 -24.45
N LYS A 222 16.79 1.48 -24.50
CA LYS A 222 18.05 1.66 -25.25
C LYS A 222 18.32 0.40 -26.06
N ASP A 223 18.55 0.56 -27.36
CA ASP A 223 18.84 -0.57 -28.28
C ASP A 223 17.82 -1.73 -28.18
N GLY A 224 16.54 -1.40 -27.95
CA GLY A 224 15.46 -2.38 -27.80
C GLY A 224 15.39 -3.08 -26.43
N GLN A 225 16.24 -2.73 -25.48
CA GLN A 225 16.23 -3.23 -24.10
C GLN A 225 15.66 -2.19 -23.12
N LYS A 226 14.99 -2.65 -22.07
CA LYS A 226 14.45 -1.80 -21.00
C LYS A 226 15.41 -1.77 -19.83
N PHE A 227 15.65 -0.57 -19.30
CA PHE A 227 16.44 -0.34 -18.10
C PHE A 227 15.59 0.42 -17.09
N LEU A 228 15.63 0.00 -15.84
CA LEU A 228 14.93 0.63 -14.74
C LEU A 228 15.82 1.65 -14.06
N TRP A 229 15.24 2.78 -13.72
CA TRP A 229 15.83 3.67 -12.73
C TRP A 229 15.45 3.19 -11.33
N ILE A 230 16.46 2.96 -10.50
CA ILE A 230 16.28 2.57 -9.11
C ILE A 230 16.69 3.74 -8.22
N GLY A 231 15.78 4.16 -7.36
CA GLY A 231 16.05 5.16 -6.34
C GLY A 231 16.83 4.53 -5.19
N LYS A 232 17.72 5.28 -4.54
CA LYS A 232 18.30 4.92 -3.26
C LYS A 232 17.88 5.94 -2.22
N ARG A 233 17.17 5.51 -1.18
CA ARG A 233 16.64 6.39 -0.13
C ARG A 233 17.77 7.07 0.63
N SER A 234 17.57 8.33 1.00
CA SER A 234 18.51 9.04 1.86
C SER A 234 18.71 8.34 3.21
N PRO A 235 19.93 8.41 3.79
CA PRO A 235 20.23 7.83 5.10
C PRO A 235 19.48 8.51 6.26
N VAL A 236 18.95 9.72 6.08
CA VAL A 236 18.19 10.43 7.12
C VAL A 236 16.68 10.17 7.06
N LYS A 237 16.20 9.40 6.07
CA LYS A 237 14.79 9.01 6.00
C LYS A 237 14.41 8.21 7.25
N PRO A 238 13.24 8.48 7.84
CA PRO A 238 12.79 7.81 9.06
C PRO A 238 12.46 6.33 8.88
N THR A 239 12.10 5.94 7.66
CA THR A 239 11.73 4.58 7.30
C THR A 239 12.63 4.11 6.18
N PHE A 240 13.27 2.96 6.40
CA PHE A 240 14.15 2.27 5.45
C PHE A 240 15.28 3.18 4.91
N PRO A 241 16.06 3.84 5.78
CA PRO A 241 17.16 4.71 5.35
C PRO A 241 18.20 3.91 4.53
N GLY A 242 18.69 4.49 3.43
CA GLY A 242 19.74 3.90 2.59
C GLY A 242 19.30 2.73 1.68
N MET A 243 18.07 2.26 1.81
CA MET A 243 17.53 1.13 1.01
C MET A 243 17.22 1.54 -0.43
N LEU A 244 17.15 0.57 -1.34
CA LEU A 244 16.67 0.78 -2.71
C LEU A 244 15.15 0.99 -2.73
N ASP A 245 14.67 1.74 -3.71
CA ASP A 245 13.27 2.12 -3.88
C ASP A 245 12.94 2.24 -5.38
N HIS A 246 11.64 2.42 -5.67
CA HIS A 246 11.21 2.87 -6.99
C HIS A 246 11.82 4.24 -7.31
N LEU A 247 11.83 4.63 -8.59
CA LEU A 247 12.28 5.97 -8.97
C LEU A 247 11.44 7.06 -8.28
N VAL A 248 10.13 6.82 -8.13
CA VAL A 248 9.21 7.72 -7.40
C VAL A 248 8.27 6.88 -6.54
N ALA A 249 8.17 7.20 -5.25
CA ALA A 249 7.27 6.53 -4.32
C ALA A 249 6.83 7.46 -3.18
N GLY A 250 5.52 7.67 -3.07
CA GLY A 250 4.94 8.56 -2.06
C GLY A 250 3.67 7.99 -1.44
N GLY A 251 3.42 8.38 -0.18
CA GLY A 251 2.09 8.20 0.41
C GLY A 251 1.06 9.05 -0.33
N LEU A 252 -0.23 8.74 -0.19
CA LEU A 252 -1.32 9.53 -0.76
C LEU A 252 -2.00 10.36 0.36
N PRO A 253 -1.70 11.67 0.45
CA PRO A 253 -2.33 12.55 1.42
C PRO A 253 -3.83 12.70 1.20
N HIS A 254 -4.50 13.24 2.21
CA HIS A 254 -5.87 13.69 2.10
C HIS A 254 -5.97 14.85 1.08
N GLY A 255 -7.01 14.83 0.26
CA GLY A 255 -7.39 15.95 -0.60
C GLY A 255 -6.65 16.05 -1.94
N ILE A 256 -5.81 15.07 -2.30
CA ILE A 256 -5.11 15.03 -3.59
C ILE A 256 -5.45 13.75 -4.37
N ALA A 257 -5.68 13.87 -5.68
CA ALA A 257 -5.93 12.72 -6.52
C ALA A 257 -4.64 11.92 -6.78
N CYS A 258 -4.73 10.61 -7.03
CA CYS A 258 -3.54 9.76 -7.23
C CYS A 258 -2.61 10.27 -8.35
N GLY A 259 -3.17 10.70 -9.49
CA GLY A 259 -2.36 11.21 -10.61
C GLY A 259 -1.67 12.53 -10.27
N GLU A 260 -2.36 13.44 -9.56
CA GLU A 260 -1.79 14.71 -9.10
C GLU A 260 -0.67 14.47 -8.09
N ASN A 261 -0.89 13.56 -7.13
CA ASN A 261 0.13 13.18 -6.17
C ASN A 261 1.34 12.55 -6.85
N LEU A 262 1.13 11.66 -7.82
CA LEU A 262 2.22 11.08 -8.59
C LEU A 262 3.04 12.17 -9.31
N MET A 263 2.39 13.14 -9.96
CA MET A 263 3.10 14.23 -10.64
C MET A 263 3.90 15.10 -9.66
N LYS A 264 3.33 15.39 -8.49
CA LYS A 264 4.02 16.11 -7.39
C LYS A 264 5.25 15.34 -6.92
N GLU A 265 5.12 14.05 -6.61
CA GLU A 265 6.24 13.22 -6.15
C GLU A 265 7.30 13.02 -7.25
N CYS A 266 6.89 12.93 -8.52
CA CYS A 266 7.79 12.88 -9.67
C CYS A 266 8.74 14.09 -9.72
N GLU A 267 8.22 15.28 -9.47
CA GLU A 267 9.01 16.51 -9.44
C GLU A 267 9.91 16.58 -8.20
N GLU A 268 9.36 16.32 -7.00
CA GLU A 268 10.09 16.41 -5.73
C GLU A 268 11.22 15.37 -5.61
N GLU A 269 10.97 14.12 -6.00
CA GLU A 269 11.89 13.01 -5.76
C GLU A 269 12.89 12.80 -6.89
N ALA A 270 12.48 13.01 -8.14
CA ALA A 270 13.26 12.64 -9.31
C ALA A 270 13.46 13.80 -10.31
N GLY A 271 12.90 14.98 -10.04
CA GLY A 271 12.99 16.14 -10.94
C GLY A 271 12.31 15.90 -12.28
N ILE A 272 11.32 15.01 -12.34
CA ILE A 272 10.57 14.69 -13.54
C ILE A 272 9.49 15.76 -13.72
N PRO A 273 9.56 16.62 -14.75
CA PRO A 273 8.58 17.69 -14.96
C PRO A 273 7.21 17.12 -15.34
N ILE A 274 6.16 17.91 -15.11
CA ILE A 274 4.76 17.59 -15.46
C ILE A 274 4.60 17.19 -16.94
N SER A 275 5.38 17.79 -17.84
CA SER A 275 5.39 17.45 -19.28
C SER A 275 5.78 15.99 -19.56
N LEU A 276 6.50 15.35 -18.65
CA LEU A 276 6.83 13.92 -18.70
C LEU A 276 5.92 13.10 -17.78
N SER A 277 5.73 13.50 -16.52
CA SER A 277 5.00 12.70 -15.52
C SER A 277 3.51 12.54 -15.85
N SER A 278 2.91 13.48 -16.59
CA SER A 278 1.53 13.35 -17.10
C SER A 278 1.32 12.18 -18.08
N ARG A 279 2.40 11.59 -18.60
CA ARG A 279 2.36 10.40 -19.46
C ARG A 279 2.42 9.08 -18.69
N ALA A 280 2.56 9.12 -17.36
CA ALA A 280 2.58 7.91 -16.55
C ALA A 280 1.25 7.16 -16.68
N ILE A 281 1.32 5.85 -16.89
CA ILE A 281 0.14 5.00 -17.05
C ILE A 281 -0.10 4.20 -15.77
N PRO A 282 -1.34 4.11 -15.26
CA PRO A 282 -1.65 3.21 -14.16
C PRO A 282 -1.60 1.76 -14.66
N VAL A 283 -0.88 0.90 -13.95
CA VAL A 283 -0.66 -0.51 -14.33
C VAL A 283 -1.19 -1.52 -13.33
N GLY A 284 -1.70 -1.06 -12.18
CA GLY A 284 -2.35 -1.93 -11.20
C GLY A 284 -2.24 -1.39 -9.77
N ALA A 285 -2.44 -2.28 -8.81
CA ALA A 285 -2.22 -2.00 -7.41
C ALA A 285 -1.72 -3.24 -6.67
N VAL A 286 -0.93 -3.02 -5.62
CA VAL A 286 -0.47 -4.05 -4.69
C VAL A 286 -0.99 -3.71 -3.30
N SER A 287 -1.60 -4.68 -2.62
CA SER A 287 -2.05 -4.52 -1.23
C SER A 287 -1.40 -5.54 -0.32
N TYR A 288 -1.09 -5.15 0.91
CA TYR A 288 -0.58 -6.04 1.93
C TYR A 288 -1.06 -5.63 3.33
N SER A 289 -0.87 -6.51 4.30
CA SER A 289 -1.32 -6.29 5.68
C SER A 289 -0.28 -6.81 6.68
N ASP A 290 0.39 -5.92 7.39
CA ASP A 290 1.48 -6.25 8.32
C ASP A 290 1.09 -5.84 9.74
N ILE A 291 1.09 -6.80 10.66
CA ILE A 291 0.88 -6.56 12.08
C ILE A 291 2.22 -6.64 12.81
N ASP A 292 2.53 -5.59 13.58
CA ASP A 292 3.75 -5.47 14.37
C ASP A 292 3.45 -4.78 15.71
N GLY A 293 3.30 -5.60 16.76
CA GLY A 293 2.86 -5.14 18.07
C GLY A 293 1.50 -4.46 18.00
N HIS A 294 1.42 -3.20 18.47
CA HIS A 294 0.18 -2.42 18.45
C HIS A 294 -0.20 -1.86 17.07
N ARG A 295 0.64 -2.07 16.05
CA ARG A 295 0.48 -1.48 14.72
C ARG A 295 -0.12 -2.50 13.76
N PHE A 296 -1.14 -2.08 13.03
CA PHE A 296 -1.72 -2.81 11.93
C PHE A 296 -1.63 -1.97 10.65
N LYS A 297 -0.62 -2.23 9.84
CA LYS A 297 -0.46 -1.59 8.53
C LYS A 297 -1.34 -2.27 7.49
N ARG A 298 -2.13 -1.48 6.77
CA ARG A 298 -3.04 -1.96 5.71
C ARG A 298 -2.86 -1.06 4.49
N ASP A 299 -1.80 -1.34 3.74
CA ASP A 299 -1.34 -0.45 2.67
C ASP A 299 -1.85 -0.94 1.31
N VAL A 300 -2.23 0.02 0.46
CA VAL A 300 -2.54 -0.20 -0.96
C VAL A 300 -1.68 0.75 -1.79
N LEU A 301 -0.83 0.19 -2.65
CA LEU A 301 0.13 0.90 -3.48
C LEU A 301 -0.40 0.91 -4.92
N PHE A 302 -0.74 2.07 -5.45
CA PHE A 302 -1.10 2.24 -6.85
C PHE A 302 0.16 2.29 -7.70
N CYS A 303 0.27 1.37 -8.65
CA CYS A 303 1.45 1.18 -9.48
C CYS A 303 1.28 1.92 -10.82
N TYR A 304 2.35 2.61 -11.22
CA TYR A 304 2.43 3.33 -12.49
C TYR A 304 3.69 2.96 -13.25
N ASP A 305 3.63 3.05 -14.56
CA ASP A 305 4.79 2.93 -15.43
C ASP A 305 5.01 4.24 -16.18
N LEU A 306 6.26 4.68 -16.28
CA LEU A 306 6.65 5.85 -17.07
C LEU A 306 7.89 5.56 -17.91
N LYS A 307 7.71 5.58 -19.24
CA LYS A 307 8.82 5.59 -20.19
C LYS A 307 9.44 6.98 -20.26
N LEU A 308 10.65 7.11 -19.73
CA LEU A 308 11.46 8.32 -19.75
C LEU A 308 12.26 8.44 -21.06
N PRO A 309 12.59 9.67 -21.48
CA PRO A 309 13.55 9.87 -22.57
C PRO A 309 14.89 9.21 -22.27
N GLU A 310 15.58 8.71 -23.30
CA GLU A 310 16.85 7.99 -23.14
C GLU A 310 17.93 8.80 -22.41
N GLY A 311 18.00 10.10 -22.71
CA GLY A 311 18.96 11.03 -22.08
C GLY A 311 18.47 11.65 -20.76
N PHE A 312 17.31 11.24 -20.24
CA PHE A 312 16.83 11.75 -18.97
C PHE A 312 17.66 11.18 -17.82
N VAL A 313 18.13 12.07 -16.95
CA VAL A 313 18.84 11.73 -15.72
C VAL A 313 18.03 12.32 -14.56
N PRO A 314 17.49 11.50 -13.65
CA PRO A 314 16.78 11.99 -12.48
C PRO A 314 17.66 12.91 -11.64
N ASN A 315 17.08 14.01 -11.16
CA ASN A 315 17.76 14.93 -10.25
C ASN A 315 16.82 15.26 -9.10
N ASN A 316 17.25 14.99 -7.87
CA ASN A 316 16.35 15.08 -6.72
C ASN A 316 16.32 16.53 -6.23
N GLN A 317 15.18 17.18 -6.41
CA GLN A 317 14.97 18.53 -5.93
C GLN A 317 14.50 18.50 -4.47
N GLY A 318 15.44 18.28 -3.55
CA GLY A 318 15.33 18.92 -2.23
C GLY A 318 14.43 18.30 -1.15
N ARG A 319 14.26 16.98 -1.09
CA ARG A 319 13.98 16.28 0.18
C ARG A 319 14.90 15.07 0.36
N GLU A 320 16.09 15.35 0.90
CA GLU A 320 17.08 14.36 1.35
C GLU A 320 17.48 13.36 0.25
N SER A 321 18.61 13.67 -0.40
CA SER A 321 19.26 13.00 -1.55
C SER A 321 18.86 11.55 -1.85
N TYR A 322 18.34 11.31 -3.05
CA TYR A 322 18.42 10.01 -3.72
C TYR A 322 19.75 9.85 -4.48
N GLN A 323 20.23 8.63 -4.62
CA GLN A 323 21.20 8.31 -5.68
C GLN A 323 20.48 7.40 -6.65
N SER A 324 20.26 7.85 -7.88
CA SER A 324 19.61 7.08 -8.92
C SER A 324 20.67 6.42 -9.79
N ASN A 325 20.54 5.11 -10.00
CA ASN A 325 21.36 4.37 -10.96
C ASN A 325 20.42 3.69 -11.98
N VAL A 326 20.89 3.59 -13.22
CA VAL A 326 20.24 2.80 -14.27
C VAL A 326 20.66 1.34 -14.09
N SER A 327 19.70 0.44 -13.93
CA SER A 327 19.88 -1.01 -13.90
C SER A 327 19.16 -1.69 -15.05
#